data_AF-A0A7Z9SEM6-F1
#
_entry.id   AF-A0A7Z9SEM6-F1
#
_cell.length_a   1.000
_cell.length_b   1.000
_cell.length_c   1.000
_cell.angle_alpha   90.00
_cell.angle_beta   90.00
_cell.angle_gamma   90.00
#
_symmetry.space_group_name_H-M   'P 1'
#
loop_
_entity.id
_entity.type
_entity.pdbx_description
1 polymer ?
#
loop_
_entity_poly.entity_id
_entity_poly.type
_entity_poly.pdbx_seq_one_letter_code
_entity_poly.pdbx_strand_id
1 'polypeptide(L)'
;DFDNDNDLDIYFCQGAPLPGWDKNTVLANKLFRNDNGQWTDITEKAGVGDKSYSIGCACGDVDNDGDTDLYVTNFGADVLYINNGNGTFTDMTSAMGIESQKWGSSAAFFDGDNDGWLDLYVTNYVDFSVDKNPWCGEHISGLRAYCDPDVFEGVTDDFYHNNGDGTFSNWVKEAGIFKDRGKGLGVVTGDVDNDGDMDVYVANDKVMNLMYINDGTAHFEERALFNGVGFNENGKAEAGMGIDFGDINHNGRLDLFVTNFSGESNTLYLNDGNGAFTDKTFSAGLGQPSLDVLGFGTKFLDIDLDGWLDLFVVNGHVIDNIAHFNNAYTHAQRKQIFVNNKNGTFREIDKQFIGAAANPSVGR
;
A
#
# COMPACT_ATOMS: atom_id res chain seq x y z
N ASP A 1 -5.69 -1.88 -16.96
CA ASP A 1 -6.14 -1.95 -18.35
C ASP A 1 -6.56 -0.53 -18.72
N PHE A 2 -5.60 0.30 -19.12
CA PHE A 2 -5.91 1.72 -19.35
C PHE A 2 -6.55 1.97 -20.72
N ASP A 3 -6.43 1.04 -21.66
CA ASP A 3 -7.02 1.12 -22.99
C ASP A 3 -8.13 0.07 -23.24
N ASN A 4 -8.61 -0.56 -22.17
CA ASN A 4 -9.77 -1.45 -22.13
C ASN A 4 -9.65 -2.65 -23.09
N ASP A 5 -8.44 -3.19 -23.25
CA ASP A 5 -8.14 -4.27 -24.19
C ASP A 5 -8.15 -5.68 -23.54
N ASN A 6 -8.44 -5.74 -22.25
CA ASN A 6 -8.46 -6.93 -21.38
C ASN A 6 -7.09 -7.59 -21.16
N ASP A 7 -6.00 -6.86 -21.36
CA ASP A 7 -4.71 -7.21 -20.80
C ASP A 7 -4.20 -6.13 -19.83
N LEU A 8 -3.41 -6.53 -18.83
CA LEU A 8 -3.02 -5.62 -17.75
C LEU A 8 -1.73 -4.87 -18.09
N ASP A 9 -1.85 -3.56 -18.16
CA ASP A 9 -0.72 -2.63 -18.22
C ASP A 9 -0.04 -2.42 -16.87
N ILE A 10 1.13 -1.77 -16.89
CA ILE A 10 1.87 -1.48 -15.67
C ILE A 10 2.25 0.00 -15.59
N TYR A 11 1.84 0.64 -14.49
CA TYR A 11 2.32 1.94 -14.08
C TYR A 11 3.37 1.80 -12.96
N PHE A 12 4.48 2.53 -13.08
CA PHE A 12 5.53 2.58 -12.06
C PHE A 12 5.67 4.00 -11.52
N CYS A 13 5.35 4.18 -10.24
CA CYS A 13 5.75 5.35 -9.49
C CYS A 13 7.28 5.43 -9.37
N GLN A 14 7.82 6.62 -9.48
CA GLN A 14 9.25 6.92 -9.35
C GLN A 14 9.44 8.00 -8.28
N GLY A 15 10.53 7.89 -7.53
CA GLY A 15 10.99 9.01 -6.71
C GLY A 15 11.51 10.14 -7.57
N ALA A 16 11.73 11.31 -6.97
CA ALA A 16 12.31 12.48 -7.61
C ALA A 16 13.63 12.90 -6.95
N PRO A 17 14.49 13.66 -7.65
CA PRO A 17 15.63 14.30 -7.01
C PRO A 17 15.18 15.24 -5.88
N LEU A 18 15.63 14.96 -4.65
CA LEU A 18 15.50 15.87 -3.51
C LEU A 18 16.72 16.80 -3.40
N PRO A 19 16.62 17.98 -2.76
CA PRO A 19 17.74 18.89 -2.57
C PRO A 19 18.99 18.18 -2.03
N GLY A 20 20.12 18.33 -2.74
CA GLY A 20 21.38 17.65 -2.41
C GLY A 20 21.63 16.33 -3.15
N TRP A 21 20.67 15.86 -3.95
CA TRP A 21 20.82 14.71 -4.83
C TRP A 21 20.76 15.14 -6.31
N ASP A 22 21.93 15.45 -6.87
CA ASP A 22 22.08 15.82 -8.28
C ASP A 22 22.47 14.57 -9.09
N LYS A 23 21.49 13.95 -9.74
CA LYS A 23 21.73 12.95 -10.78
C LYS A 23 21.30 13.53 -12.11
N ASN A 24 22.11 13.29 -13.15
CA ASN A 24 21.79 13.63 -14.53
C ASN A 24 20.57 12.87 -15.10
N THR A 25 19.99 11.94 -14.34
CA THR A 25 18.82 11.16 -14.73
C THR A 25 17.56 11.86 -14.26
N VAL A 26 16.73 12.32 -15.19
CA VAL A 26 15.37 12.75 -14.88
C VAL A 26 14.56 11.50 -14.54
N LEU A 27 14.11 11.41 -13.30
CA LEU A 27 13.16 10.39 -12.86
C LEU A 27 11.75 10.92 -13.14
N ALA A 28 10.93 10.06 -13.74
CA ALA A 28 9.54 10.32 -14.02
C ALA A 28 8.79 8.99 -14.00
N ASN A 29 7.55 9.00 -13.53
CA ASN A 29 6.68 7.84 -13.54
C ASN A 29 6.56 7.26 -14.94
N LYS A 30 6.28 5.95 -15.02
CA LYS A 30 6.29 5.21 -16.29
C LYS A 30 5.02 4.40 -16.48
N LEU A 31 4.38 4.55 -17.63
CA LEU A 31 3.30 3.69 -18.08
C LEU A 31 3.80 2.80 -19.23
N PHE A 32 3.73 1.49 -19.02
CA PHE A 32 4.02 0.49 -20.04
C PHE A 32 2.73 -0.19 -20.45
N ARG A 33 2.38 -0.05 -21.73
CA ARG A 33 1.30 -0.84 -22.30
C ARG A 33 1.74 -2.27 -22.51
N ASN A 34 0.89 -3.20 -22.16
CA ASN A 34 1.06 -4.60 -22.48
C ASN A 34 0.37 -4.92 -23.81
N ASP A 35 1.05 -5.66 -24.68
CA ASP A 35 0.49 -6.14 -25.93
C ASP A 35 0.80 -7.65 -25.99
N ASN A 36 0.06 -8.46 -25.23
CA ASN A 36 0.30 -9.91 -25.08
C ASN A 36 1.74 -10.26 -24.66
N GLY A 37 2.26 -9.59 -23.63
CA GLY A 37 3.59 -9.76 -23.07
C GLY A 37 4.69 -8.96 -23.78
N GLN A 38 4.35 -8.17 -24.80
CA GLN A 38 5.24 -7.13 -25.35
C GLN A 38 4.98 -5.81 -24.63
N TRP A 39 6.02 -5.23 -24.04
CA TRP A 39 5.89 -4.01 -23.22
C TRP A 39 6.35 -2.78 -23.99
N THR A 40 5.49 -1.77 -24.12
CA THR A 40 5.80 -0.51 -24.81
C THR A 40 5.68 0.67 -23.83
N ASP A 41 6.74 1.44 -23.64
CA ASP A 41 6.69 2.71 -22.87
C ASP A 41 5.84 3.73 -23.65
N ILE A 42 4.66 4.06 -23.12
CA ILE A 42 3.73 5.03 -23.69
C ILE A 42 3.55 6.26 -22.81
N THR A 43 4.40 6.44 -21.79
CA THR A 43 4.33 7.49 -20.78
C THR A 43 4.13 8.89 -21.37
N GLU A 44 4.97 9.29 -22.33
CA GLU A 44 4.90 10.63 -22.95
C GLU A 44 3.63 10.80 -23.78
N LYS A 45 3.23 9.74 -24.50
CA LYS A 45 2.02 9.75 -25.32
C LYS A 45 0.76 9.85 -24.44
N ALA A 46 0.74 9.14 -23.31
CA ALA A 46 -0.37 9.12 -22.39
C ALA A 46 -0.46 10.36 -21.50
N GLY A 47 0.65 11.08 -21.27
CA GLY A 47 0.66 12.29 -20.46
C GLY A 47 0.78 12.07 -18.95
N VAL A 48 1.18 10.87 -18.51
CA VAL A 48 1.22 10.44 -17.09
C VAL A 48 2.62 10.38 -16.48
N GLY A 49 3.56 11.10 -17.08
CA GLY A 49 4.97 11.14 -16.67
C GLY A 49 5.26 12.14 -15.55
N ASP A 50 4.56 12.04 -14.41
CA ASP A 50 4.83 12.88 -13.23
C ASP A 50 6.30 12.76 -12.81
N LYS A 51 6.90 13.90 -12.44
CA LYS A 51 8.30 14.04 -12.01
C LYS A 51 8.42 14.36 -10.53
N SER A 52 7.30 14.39 -9.82
CA SER A 52 7.23 14.49 -8.37
C SER A 52 7.76 13.22 -7.72
N TYR A 53 7.95 13.26 -6.40
CA TYR A 53 8.43 12.10 -5.66
C TYR A 53 7.23 11.19 -5.36
N SER A 54 6.88 10.31 -6.30
CA SER A 54 5.72 9.42 -6.18
C SER A 54 6.00 8.20 -5.32
N ILE A 55 5.00 7.78 -4.55
CA ILE A 55 5.10 6.69 -3.58
C ILE A 55 4.20 5.52 -3.97
N GLY A 56 2.92 5.78 -4.21
CA GLY A 56 1.92 4.77 -4.55
C GLY A 56 0.95 5.27 -5.63
N CYS A 57 0.05 4.40 -6.05
CA CYS A 57 -1.02 4.74 -6.97
C CYS A 57 -2.25 3.86 -6.73
N ALA A 58 -3.41 4.36 -7.14
CA ALA A 58 -4.68 3.64 -7.18
C ALA A 58 -5.33 3.83 -8.54
N CYS A 59 -6.09 2.84 -8.98
CA CYS A 59 -6.81 2.87 -10.25
C CYS A 59 -8.30 2.61 -9.99
N GLY A 60 -9.18 3.32 -10.69
CA GLY A 60 -10.63 3.19 -10.58
C GLY A 60 -11.32 4.06 -11.63
N ASP A 61 -12.54 3.72 -12.02
CA ASP A 61 -13.37 4.55 -12.91
C ASP A 61 -14.15 5.55 -12.05
N VAL A 62 -13.61 6.77 -11.88
CA VAL A 62 -14.13 7.71 -10.87
C VAL A 62 -15.23 8.61 -11.42
N ASP A 63 -15.36 8.72 -12.74
CA ASP A 63 -16.41 9.49 -13.41
C ASP A 63 -17.46 8.62 -14.11
N ASN A 64 -17.39 7.29 -13.91
CA ASN A 64 -18.34 6.28 -14.40
C ASN A 64 -18.47 6.28 -15.93
N ASP A 65 -17.39 6.57 -16.65
CA ASP A 65 -17.37 6.59 -18.11
C ASP A 65 -16.95 5.25 -18.74
N GLY A 66 -16.49 4.31 -17.92
CA GLY A 66 -16.04 2.98 -18.29
C GLY A 66 -14.55 2.85 -18.55
N ASP A 67 -13.78 3.94 -18.46
CA ASP A 67 -12.33 3.96 -18.60
C ASP A 67 -11.64 4.02 -17.21
N THR A 68 -10.52 3.32 -17.05
CA THR A 68 -9.80 3.31 -15.77
C THR A 68 -8.98 4.60 -15.59
N ASP A 69 -9.26 5.35 -14.52
CA ASP A 69 -8.49 6.52 -14.09
C ASP A 69 -7.33 6.15 -13.17
N LEU A 70 -6.44 7.11 -12.93
CA LEU A 70 -5.21 6.92 -12.17
C LEU A 70 -5.02 8.03 -11.14
N TYR A 71 -4.93 7.64 -9.87
CA TYR A 71 -4.50 8.50 -8.78
C TYR A 71 -3.07 8.16 -8.35
N VAL A 72 -2.22 9.16 -8.16
CA VAL A 72 -0.82 9.02 -7.78
C VAL A 72 -0.55 9.78 -6.49
N THR A 73 -0.05 9.07 -5.48
CA THR A 73 0.37 9.68 -4.23
C THR A 73 1.82 10.14 -4.29
N ASN A 74 2.11 11.29 -3.69
CA ASN A 74 3.40 11.95 -3.73
C ASN A 74 3.87 12.38 -2.33
N PHE A 75 5.18 12.54 -2.17
CA PHE A 75 5.70 13.47 -1.16
C PHE A 75 5.49 14.90 -1.66
N GLY A 76 4.31 15.46 -1.37
CA GLY A 76 3.85 16.75 -1.87
C GLY A 76 2.44 16.67 -2.46
N ALA A 77 2.20 17.39 -3.56
CA ALA A 77 0.90 17.36 -4.23
C ALA A 77 0.66 16.01 -4.92
N ASP A 78 -0.44 15.35 -4.57
CA ASP A 78 -0.92 14.17 -5.29
C ASP A 78 -1.49 14.57 -6.66
N VAL A 79 -1.69 13.58 -7.54
CA VAL A 79 -2.21 13.82 -8.90
C VAL A 79 -3.34 12.84 -9.24
N LEU A 80 -4.48 13.36 -9.69
CA LEU A 80 -5.58 12.60 -10.28
C LEU A 80 -5.59 12.80 -11.80
N TYR A 81 -5.38 11.72 -12.53
CA TYR A 81 -5.43 11.65 -13.98
C TYR A 81 -6.74 11.00 -14.42
N ILE A 82 -7.56 11.74 -15.17
CA ILE A 82 -8.75 11.21 -15.82
C ILE A 82 -8.40 10.70 -17.21
N ASN A 83 -8.81 9.47 -17.51
CA ASN A 83 -8.62 8.84 -18.80
C ASN A 83 -9.55 9.47 -19.83
N ASN A 84 -9.06 9.77 -21.03
CA ASN A 84 -9.86 10.42 -22.07
C ASN A 84 -10.47 9.41 -23.06
N GLY A 85 -10.43 8.10 -22.77
CA GLY A 85 -10.91 7.01 -23.64
C GLY A 85 -10.17 6.86 -24.97
N ASN A 86 -8.99 7.47 -25.11
CA ASN A 86 -8.20 7.48 -26.34
C ASN A 86 -6.71 7.14 -26.11
N GLY A 87 -6.40 6.60 -24.93
CA GLY A 87 -5.05 6.27 -24.49
C GLY A 87 -4.23 7.48 -24.02
N THR A 88 -4.88 8.59 -23.68
CA THR A 88 -4.27 9.74 -23.00
C THR A 88 -5.01 10.10 -21.74
N PHE A 89 -4.33 10.77 -20.81
CA PHE A 89 -4.87 11.24 -19.55
C PHE A 89 -4.80 12.76 -19.43
N THR A 90 -5.71 13.32 -18.63
CA THR A 90 -5.73 14.72 -18.24
C THR A 90 -5.56 14.84 -16.73
N ASP A 91 -4.59 15.64 -16.27
CA ASP A 91 -4.51 16.01 -14.84
C ASP A 91 -5.71 16.89 -14.48
N MET A 92 -6.59 16.34 -13.65
CA MET A 92 -7.83 16.98 -13.20
C MET A 92 -7.81 17.28 -11.70
N THR A 93 -6.67 17.09 -11.03
CA THR A 93 -6.51 17.18 -9.56
C THR A 93 -7.20 18.41 -8.97
N SER A 94 -6.78 19.61 -9.40
CA SER A 94 -7.36 20.87 -8.89
C SER A 94 -8.76 21.14 -9.42
N ALA A 95 -9.08 20.69 -10.64
CA ALA A 95 -10.40 20.90 -11.23
C ALA A 95 -11.49 20.09 -10.51
N MET A 96 -11.13 18.92 -9.97
CA MET A 96 -12.01 18.05 -9.20
C MET A 96 -11.92 18.27 -7.69
N GLY A 97 -11.18 19.27 -7.20
CA GLY A 97 -11.18 19.64 -5.78
C GLY A 97 -10.26 18.82 -4.88
N ILE A 98 -9.28 18.10 -5.43
CA ILE A 98 -8.24 17.43 -4.65
C ILE A 98 -7.10 18.42 -4.35
N GLU A 99 -6.80 18.61 -3.06
CA GLU A 99 -5.90 19.68 -2.59
C GLU A 99 -4.79 19.22 -1.61
N SER A 100 -4.62 17.91 -1.34
CA SER A 100 -3.61 17.47 -0.36
C SER A 100 -2.19 17.83 -0.81
N GLN A 101 -1.37 18.21 0.18
CA GLN A 101 0.07 18.51 0.03
C GLN A 101 0.92 17.71 1.01
N LYS A 102 0.31 16.69 1.64
CA LYS A 102 0.94 15.86 2.66
C LYS A 102 1.89 14.86 1.98
N TRP A 103 2.47 13.99 2.78
CA TRP A 103 3.18 12.83 2.24
C TRP A 103 2.18 11.68 2.08
N GLY A 104 1.52 11.63 0.93
CA GLY A 104 0.66 10.51 0.55
C GLY A 104 1.49 9.26 0.30
N SER A 105 1.11 8.14 0.90
CA SER A 105 1.86 6.88 0.84
C SER A 105 1.13 5.75 0.11
N SER A 106 -0.19 5.68 0.26
CA SER A 106 -1.06 4.70 -0.40
C SER A 106 -2.45 5.32 -0.60
N ALA A 107 -3.20 4.77 -1.54
CA ALA A 107 -4.57 5.19 -1.80
C ALA A 107 -5.45 4.01 -2.20
N ALA A 108 -6.76 4.14 -1.99
CA ALA A 108 -7.76 3.18 -2.45
C ALA A 108 -9.02 3.92 -2.93
N PHE A 109 -9.54 3.47 -4.06
CA PHE A 109 -10.88 3.83 -4.53
C PHE A 109 -11.89 2.79 -4.07
N PHE A 110 -13.04 3.22 -3.58
CA PHE A 110 -14.16 2.36 -3.17
C PHE A 110 -15.43 3.21 -3.05
N ASP A 111 -16.60 2.58 -3.14
CA ASP A 111 -17.88 3.25 -2.90
C ASP A 111 -18.18 3.19 -1.39
N GLY A 112 -18.00 4.31 -0.69
CA GLY A 112 -18.05 4.36 0.77
C GLY A 112 -19.46 4.57 1.32
N ASP A 113 -20.34 5.21 0.57
CA ASP A 113 -21.73 5.47 0.97
C ASP A 113 -22.78 4.74 0.11
N ASN A 114 -22.31 3.80 -0.72
CA ASN A 114 -23.10 2.95 -1.60
C ASN A 114 -23.96 3.73 -2.61
N ASP A 115 -23.47 4.88 -3.07
CA ASP A 115 -24.17 5.75 -4.00
C ASP A 115 -23.85 5.47 -5.48
N GLY A 116 -22.88 4.58 -5.73
CA GLY A 116 -22.42 4.17 -7.05
C GLY A 116 -21.27 5.00 -7.61
N TRP A 117 -20.69 5.92 -6.84
CA TRP A 117 -19.51 6.69 -7.21
C TRP A 117 -18.32 6.29 -6.34
N LEU A 118 -17.15 6.13 -6.95
CA LEU A 118 -15.95 5.79 -6.19
C LEU A 118 -15.44 7.02 -5.42
N ASP A 119 -15.43 6.90 -4.09
CA ASP A 119 -14.72 7.76 -3.16
C ASP A 119 -13.23 7.40 -3.12
N LEU A 120 -12.43 8.30 -2.54
CA LEU A 120 -10.98 8.16 -2.46
C LEU A 120 -10.47 8.30 -1.03
N TYR A 121 -9.82 7.25 -0.51
CA TYR A 121 -9.07 7.29 0.75
C TYR A 121 -7.57 7.33 0.47
N VAL A 122 -6.85 8.21 1.16
CA VAL A 122 -5.41 8.40 1.01
C VAL A 122 -4.73 8.36 2.37
N THR A 123 -3.81 7.42 2.56
CA THR A 123 -3.00 7.36 3.77
C THR A 123 -1.84 8.33 3.68
N ASN A 124 -1.53 8.98 4.79
CA ASN A 124 -0.45 9.93 4.92
C ASN A 124 0.56 9.46 5.97
N TYR A 125 1.86 9.62 5.67
CA TYR A 125 2.91 9.03 6.49
C TYR A 125 3.24 9.88 7.72
N VAL A 126 4.08 10.91 7.60
CA VAL A 126 4.55 11.70 8.75
C VAL A 126 4.70 13.18 8.41
N ASP A 127 4.71 14.04 9.42
CA ASP A 127 5.10 15.45 9.29
C ASP A 127 6.61 15.54 9.06
N PHE A 128 6.99 15.52 7.79
CA PHE A 128 8.37 15.57 7.34
C PHE A 128 8.60 16.71 6.35
N SER A 129 9.72 17.39 6.51
CA SER A 129 10.22 18.34 5.52
C SER A 129 11.74 18.21 5.37
N VAL A 130 12.24 18.39 4.15
CA VAL A 130 13.66 18.20 3.82
C VAL A 130 14.56 19.15 4.62
N ASP A 131 14.11 20.38 4.86
CA ASP A 131 14.83 21.42 5.60
C ASP A 131 14.95 21.13 7.10
N LYS A 132 14.03 20.35 7.66
CA LYS A 132 14.01 19.95 9.08
C LYS A 132 14.46 18.52 9.30
N ASN A 133 14.90 17.82 8.26
CA ASN A 133 15.29 16.42 8.34
C ASN A 133 16.42 16.21 9.37
N PRO A 134 16.16 15.50 10.48
CA PRO A 134 17.16 15.26 11.50
C PRO A 134 18.35 14.46 10.97
N TRP A 135 19.49 14.58 11.65
CA TRP A 135 20.64 13.73 11.37
C TRP A 135 20.48 12.42 12.15
N CYS A 136 20.50 11.29 11.45
CA CYS A 136 20.50 9.94 12.05
C CYS A 136 21.56 9.04 11.42
N GLY A 137 22.09 8.07 12.19
CA GLY A 137 23.21 7.21 11.81
C GLY A 137 24.35 7.18 12.85
N GLU A 138 25.58 6.87 12.42
CA GLU A 138 26.77 6.80 13.26
C GLU A 138 27.64 8.08 13.11
N HIS A 139 27.74 8.87 14.19
CA HIS A 139 28.37 10.20 14.16
C HIS A 139 29.90 10.18 14.02
N ILE A 140 30.58 9.11 14.44
CA ILE A 140 32.06 9.08 14.54
C ILE A 140 32.68 8.85 13.15
N SER A 141 32.13 7.90 12.41
CA SER A 141 32.43 7.54 11.03
C SER A 141 31.67 8.42 10.02
N GLY A 142 30.67 9.18 10.47
CA GLY A 142 29.87 10.07 9.63
C GLY A 142 28.88 9.34 8.73
N LEU A 143 28.60 8.06 9.00
CA LEU A 143 27.66 7.25 8.23
C LEU A 143 26.23 7.65 8.55
N ARG A 144 25.60 8.40 7.64
CA ARG A 144 24.18 8.73 7.73
C ARG A 144 23.31 7.50 7.44
N ALA A 145 22.19 7.39 8.14
CA ALA A 145 21.12 6.44 7.93
C ALA A 145 19.77 7.19 7.93
N TYR A 146 18.70 6.46 7.62
CA TYR A 146 17.34 6.95 7.85
C TYR A 146 17.08 7.10 9.34
N CYS A 147 16.31 8.13 9.68
CA CYS A 147 15.82 8.28 11.04
C CYS A 147 14.74 7.26 11.33
N ASP A 148 14.73 6.77 12.56
CA ASP A 148 13.65 5.93 13.05
C ASP A 148 12.32 6.69 12.97
N PRO A 149 11.22 6.08 12.49
CA PRO A 149 9.92 6.72 12.39
C PRO A 149 9.46 7.38 13.70
N ASP A 150 9.88 6.90 14.87
CA ASP A 150 9.54 7.45 16.20
C ASP A 150 9.96 8.91 16.39
N VAL A 151 10.89 9.43 15.57
CA VAL A 151 11.29 10.84 15.65
C VAL A 151 10.32 11.80 14.95
N PHE A 152 9.39 11.26 14.16
CA PHE A 152 8.41 12.04 13.42
C PHE A 152 7.00 11.82 13.97
N GLU A 153 6.21 12.88 13.92
CA GLU A 153 4.79 12.84 14.28
C GLU A 153 3.98 12.31 13.10
N GLY A 154 2.99 11.46 13.39
CA GLY A 154 2.01 11.03 12.42
C GLY A 154 1.10 12.16 11.94
N VAL A 155 0.46 11.97 10.80
CA VAL A 155 -0.48 12.93 10.22
C VAL A 155 -1.82 12.24 9.96
N THR A 156 -2.88 13.04 9.86
CA THR A 156 -4.21 12.52 9.55
C THR A 156 -4.28 12.13 8.08
N ASP A 157 -4.95 11.02 7.80
CA ASP A 157 -5.28 10.56 6.44
C ASP A 157 -6.29 11.52 5.77
N ASP A 158 -6.44 11.39 4.45
CA ASP A 158 -7.44 12.13 3.69
C ASP A 158 -8.54 11.19 3.19
N PHE A 159 -9.78 11.69 3.21
CA PHE A 159 -10.91 11.02 2.59
C PHE A 159 -11.69 12.03 1.76
N TYR A 160 -11.90 11.69 0.50
CA TYR A 160 -12.54 12.52 -0.51
C TYR A 160 -13.80 11.82 -0.99
N HIS A 161 -14.95 12.40 -0.69
CA HIS A 161 -16.22 11.91 -1.19
C HIS A 161 -16.50 12.43 -2.59
N ASN A 162 -16.92 11.54 -3.49
CA ASN A 162 -17.27 11.87 -4.86
C ASN A 162 -18.68 12.44 -4.92
N ASN A 163 -18.83 13.70 -5.35
CA ASN A 163 -20.13 14.36 -5.35
C ASN A 163 -21.05 13.91 -6.53
N GLY A 164 -20.58 13.03 -7.41
CA GLY A 164 -21.29 12.57 -8.61
C GLY A 164 -21.48 13.64 -9.70
N ASP A 165 -20.78 14.77 -9.57
CA ASP A 165 -20.82 15.90 -10.52
C ASP A 165 -19.45 16.20 -11.16
N GLY A 166 -18.51 15.27 -11.02
CA GLY A 166 -17.12 15.41 -11.47
C GLY A 166 -16.24 16.18 -10.48
N THR A 167 -16.65 16.29 -9.21
CA THR A 167 -15.84 16.90 -8.14
C THR A 167 -15.83 16.04 -6.88
N PHE A 168 -14.80 16.23 -6.06
CA PHE A 168 -14.64 15.62 -4.76
C PHE A 168 -14.74 16.66 -3.64
N SER A 169 -15.28 16.23 -2.49
CA SER A 169 -15.32 17.00 -1.24
C SER A 169 -14.44 16.32 -0.19
N ASN A 170 -13.57 17.08 0.49
CA ASN A 170 -12.83 16.53 1.64
C ASN A 170 -13.81 16.24 2.79
N TRP A 171 -13.92 14.97 3.18
CA TRP A 171 -14.83 14.46 4.19
C TRP A 171 -14.10 13.97 5.45
N VAL A 172 -12.86 14.38 5.68
CA VAL A 172 -12.05 13.89 6.82
C VAL A 172 -12.76 14.07 8.17
N LYS A 173 -13.52 15.17 8.35
CA LYS A 173 -14.26 15.42 9.60
C LYS A 173 -15.63 14.75 9.59
N GLU A 174 -16.32 14.86 8.47
CA GLU A 174 -17.64 14.32 8.21
C GLU A 174 -17.63 12.80 8.41
N ALA A 175 -16.67 12.13 7.81
CA ALA A 175 -16.43 10.69 7.90
C ALA A 175 -15.85 10.22 9.24
N GLY A 176 -15.53 11.14 10.17
CA GLY A 176 -15.09 10.79 11.53
C GLY A 176 -13.61 10.37 11.69
N ILE A 177 -12.81 10.40 10.62
CA ILE A 177 -11.40 9.94 10.63
C ILE A 177 -10.40 11.01 11.11
N PHE A 178 -10.83 12.27 11.26
CA PHE A 178 -9.96 13.41 11.63
C PHE A 178 -9.21 13.27 12.97
N LYS A 179 -9.66 12.38 13.85
CA LYS A 179 -9.15 12.19 15.22
C LYS A 179 -7.86 11.38 15.25
N ASP A 180 -7.62 10.56 14.22
CA ASP A 180 -6.51 9.61 14.19
C ASP A 180 -5.34 10.20 13.42
N ARG A 181 -4.13 10.01 13.96
CA ARG A 181 -2.89 10.49 13.37
C ARG A 181 -1.91 9.34 13.32
N GLY A 182 -2.10 8.49 12.32
CA GLY A 182 -1.28 7.32 12.03
C GLY A 182 0.05 7.69 11.37
N LYS A 183 0.78 6.64 11.01
CA LYS A 183 1.97 6.69 10.15
C LYS A 183 1.71 5.80 8.94
N GLY A 184 0.68 6.15 8.19
CA GLY A 184 0.08 5.26 7.20
C GLY A 184 1.05 4.94 6.06
N LEU A 185 1.17 3.66 5.71
CA LEU A 185 2.00 3.18 4.59
C LEU A 185 1.23 2.28 3.62
N GLY A 186 0.09 1.72 4.03
CA GLY A 186 -0.78 0.92 3.17
C GLY A 186 -2.24 1.11 3.54
N VAL A 187 -3.12 1.12 2.53
CA VAL A 187 -4.58 1.04 2.70
C VAL A 187 -5.17 -0.07 1.84
N VAL A 188 -6.14 -0.78 2.40
CA VAL A 188 -6.97 -1.76 1.70
C VAL A 188 -8.40 -1.65 2.21
N THR A 189 -9.37 -1.86 1.33
CA THR A 189 -10.79 -1.82 1.65
C THR A 189 -11.42 -3.20 1.45
N GLY A 190 -12.46 -3.48 2.24
CA GLY A 190 -13.19 -4.75 2.17
C GLY A 190 -14.28 -4.80 3.22
N ASP A 191 -15.39 -5.47 2.92
CA ASP A 191 -16.45 -5.78 3.88
C ASP A 191 -15.95 -6.85 4.86
N VAL A 192 -15.46 -6.45 6.04
CA VAL A 192 -14.79 -7.36 6.98
C VAL A 192 -15.75 -7.99 7.99
N ASP A 193 -16.94 -7.44 8.15
CA ASP A 193 -17.97 -7.99 9.04
C ASP A 193 -19.23 -8.52 8.31
N ASN A 194 -19.22 -8.47 6.98
CA ASN A 194 -20.23 -8.98 6.05
C ASN A 194 -21.60 -8.27 6.20
N ASP A 195 -21.61 -6.97 6.48
CA ASP A 195 -22.83 -6.16 6.57
C ASP A 195 -23.23 -5.46 5.26
N GLY A 196 -22.33 -5.50 4.26
CA GLY A 196 -22.57 -5.05 2.90
C GLY A 196 -21.97 -3.69 2.57
N ASP A 197 -21.27 -3.05 3.49
CA ASP A 197 -20.46 -1.86 3.22
C ASP A 197 -18.96 -2.11 3.34
N MET A 198 -18.19 -1.27 2.67
CA MET A 198 -16.74 -1.41 2.59
C MET A 198 -16.08 -0.74 3.79
N ASP A 199 -15.35 -1.52 4.56
CA ASP A 199 -14.49 -1.06 5.65
C ASP A 199 -13.09 -0.68 5.15
N VAL A 200 -12.32 0.03 5.97
CA VAL A 200 -10.96 0.48 5.63
C VAL A 200 -9.95 0.01 6.67
N TYR A 201 -8.93 -0.72 6.22
CA TYR A 201 -7.76 -1.05 7.05
C TYR A 201 -6.55 -0.23 6.64
N VAL A 202 -5.85 0.34 7.63
CA VAL A 202 -4.62 1.12 7.44
C VAL A 202 -3.47 0.50 8.22
N ALA A 203 -2.42 0.13 7.49
CA ALA A 203 -1.15 -0.28 8.06
C ALA A 203 -0.31 0.96 8.42
N ASN A 204 0.15 0.99 9.66
CA ASN A 204 0.92 2.09 10.22
C ASN A 204 2.33 1.66 10.63
N ASP A 205 3.30 2.54 10.38
CA ASP A 205 4.68 2.32 10.76
C ASP A 205 4.91 2.55 12.27
N LYS A 206 5.14 1.48 13.03
CA LYS A 206 5.51 1.48 14.47
C LYS A 206 4.48 2.07 15.43
N VAL A 207 3.28 2.38 14.96
CA VAL A 207 2.12 2.75 15.78
C VAL A 207 0.96 1.80 15.51
N MET A 208 -0.11 1.88 16.28
CA MET A 208 -1.27 0.99 16.12
C MET A 208 -1.83 1.09 14.70
N ASN A 209 -2.08 -0.05 14.06
CA ASN A 209 -2.85 -0.09 12.81
C ASN A 209 -4.30 0.34 13.06
N LEU A 210 -5.00 0.78 12.02
CA LEU A 210 -6.38 1.26 12.12
C LEU A 210 -7.32 0.34 11.32
N MET A 211 -8.53 0.15 11.83
CA MET A 211 -9.62 -0.57 11.17
C MET A 211 -10.85 0.28 11.36
N TYR A 212 -11.29 0.89 10.29
CA TYR A 212 -12.45 1.76 10.22
C TYR A 212 -13.64 0.94 9.76
N ILE A 213 -14.57 0.70 10.68
CA ILE A 213 -15.85 0.07 10.37
C ILE A 213 -16.80 1.14 9.87
N ASN A 214 -17.35 0.93 8.68
CA ASN A 214 -18.28 1.85 8.03
C ASN A 214 -19.71 1.61 8.56
N ASP A 215 -20.61 2.56 8.34
CA ASP A 215 -22.03 2.45 8.69
C ASP A 215 -22.96 2.47 7.46
N GLY A 216 -22.36 2.23 6.28
CA GLY A 216 -22.98 2.32 4.96
C GLY A 216 -23.19 3.74 4.45
N THR A 217 -22.73 4.78 5.16
CA THR A 217 -22.88 6.20 4.75
C THR A 217 -21.55 6.95 4.74
N ALA A 218 -20.44 6.23 4.59
CA ALA A 218 -19.07 6.73 4.69
C ALA A 218 -18.76 7.45 6.02
N HIS A 219 -19.43 7.06 7.11
CA HIS A 219 -19.07 7.47 8.47
C HIS A 219 -18.38 6.31 9.17
N PHE A 220 -17.13 6.51 9.59
CA PHE A 220 -16.30 5.43 10.08
C PHE A 220 -16.08 5.47 11.60
N GLU A 221 -16.12 4.30 12.22
CA GLU A 221 -15.66 4.07 13.59
C GLU A 221 -14.33 3.29 13.58
N GLU A 222 -13.27 3.89 14.13
CA GLU A 222 -12.01 3.18 14.39
C GLU A 222 -12.19 2.12 15.49
N ARG A 223 -11.87 0.86 15.18
CA ARG A 223 -12.09 -0.29 16.06
C ARG A 223 -10.97 -1.34 16.06
N ALA A 224 -9.79 -1.06 15.51
CA ALA A 224 -8.68 -2.03 15.33
C ALA A 224 -8.30 -2.79 16.60
N LEU A 225 -8.30 -2.12 17.75
CA LEU A 225 -8.01 -2.75 19.04
C LEU A 225 -9.05 -3.82 19.40
N PHE A 226 -10.33 -3.55 19.13
CA PHE A 226 -11.43 -4.48 19.43
C PHE A 226 -11.59 -5.55 18.36
N ASN A 227 -11.28 -5.24 17.09
CA ASN A 227 -11.24 -6.22 16.01
C ASN A 227 -10.01 -7.13 16.09
N GLY A 228 -8.98 -6.80 16.88
CA GLY A 228 -7.81 -7.65 17.09
C GLY A 228 -6.69 -7.48 16.05
N VAL A 229 -6.70 -6.36 15.32
CA VAL A 229 -5.78 -6.09 14.18
C VAL A 229 -4.87 -4.86 14.39
N GLY A 230 -5.00 -4.18 15.54
CA GLY A 230 -4.21 -2.98 15.87
C GLY A 230 -2.76 -3.28 16.29
N PHE A 231 -2.49 -4.49 16.79
CA PHE A 231 -1.19 -4.93 17.31
C PHE A 231 -0.94 -6.41 16.96
N ASN A 232 0.28 -6.89 17.14
CA ASN A 232 0.57 -8.33 17.05
C ASN A 232 0.11 -9.11 18.30
N GLU A 233 0.27 -10.43 18.28
CA GLU A 233 -0.12 -11.32 19.40
C GLU A 233 0.46 -10.94 20.78
N ASN A 234 1.57 -10.19 20.82
CA ASN A 234 2.22 -9.73 22.05
C ASN A 234 1.79 -8.31 22.48
N GLY A 235 0.85 -7.69 21.77
CA GLY A 235 0.39 -6.33 22.03
C GLY A 235 1.41 -5.24 21.66
N LYS A 236 2.34 -5.54 20.74
CA LYS A 236 3.35 -4.60 20.26
C LYS A 236 2.92 -4.03 18.90
N ALA A 237 3.12 -2.71 18.72
CA ALA A 237 3.01 -2.09 17.40
C ALA A 237 4.19 -2.52 16.53
N GLU A 238 3.87 -2.86 15.29
CA GLU A 238 4.84 -3.27 14.27
C GLU A 238 4.91 -2.20 13.19
N ALA A 239 5.91 -2.30 12.32
CA ALA A 239 6.08 -1.40 11.19
C ALA A 239 5.26 -1.88 9.98
N GLY A 240 3.95 -1.71 10.04
CA GLY A 240 3.03 -2.16 8.99
C GLY A 240 3.24 -1.41 7.68
N MET A 241 3.34 -2.16 6.57
CA MET A 241 3.57 -1.62 5.22
C MET A 241 2.57 -2.20 4.22
N GLY A 242 2.97 -3.21 3.44
CA GLY A 242 2.14 -3.88 2.46
C GLY A 242 1.03 -4.70 3.09
N ILE A 243 -0.15 -4.62 2.50
CA ILE A 243 -1.35 -5.26 3.00
C ILE A 243 -2.21 -5.83 1.88
N ASP A 244 -2.96 -6.87 2.21
CA ASP A 244 -3.99 -7.42 1.33
C ASP A 244 -5.05 -8.19 2.13
N PHE A 245 -6.28 -8.17 1.63
CA PHE A 245 -7.37 -9.03 2.09
C PHE A 245 -7.53 -10.24 1.16
N GLY A 246 -7.93 -11.38 1.71
CA GLY A 246 -8.27 -12.57 0.92
C GLY A 246 -8.92 -13.67 1.77
N ASP A 247 -9.86 -14.41 1.22
CA ASP A 247 -10.45 -15.58 1.88
C ASP A 247 -9.57 -16.81 1.67
N ILE A 248 -8.56 -16.97 2.54
CA ILE A 248 -7.53 -18.00 2.35
C ILE A 248 -7.99 -19.41 2.74
N ASN A 249 -9.19 -19.51 3.32
CA ASN A 249 -9.73 -20.77 3.82
C ASN A 249 -11.15 -21.12 3.31
N HIS A 250 -11.67 -20.32 2.38
CA HIS A 250 -12.96 -20.48 1.70
C HIS A 250 -14.16 -20.51 2.64
N ASN A 251 -14.12 -19.66 3.67
CA ASN A 251 -15.23 -19.54 4.62
C ASN A 251 -16.17 -18.35 4.33
N GLY A 252 -15.90 -17.60 3.25
CA GLY A 252 -16.65 -16.42 2.84
C GLY A 252 -16.35 -15.18 3.68
N ARG A 253 -15.19 -15.10 4.33
CA ARG A 253 -14.75 -13.93 5.11
C ARG A 253 -13.33 -13.55 4.70
N LEU A 254 -13.09 -12.25 4.63
CA LEU A 254 -11.78 -11.71 4.29
C LEU A 254 -10.82 -11.87 5.47
N ASP A 255 -9.75 -12.64 5.26
CA ASP A 255 -8.58 -12.69 6.14
C ASP A 255 -7.58 -11.60 5.72
N LEU A 256 -6.76 -11.12 6.65
CA LEU A 256 -5.87 -9.97 6.45
C LEU A 256 -4.40 -10.39 6.61
N PHE A 257 -3.56 -9.92 5.70
CA PHE A 257 -2.10 -10.07 5.81
C PHE A 257 -1.40 -8.72 5.78
N VAL A 258 -0.42 -8.54 6.67
CA VAL A 258 0.36 -7.31 6.84
C VAL A 258 1.86 -7.63 6.84
N THR A 259 2.63 -6.96 6.00
CA THR A 259 4.10 -7.07 6.02
C THR A 259 4.73 -6.07 6.96
N ASN A 260 5.83 -6.45 7.62
CA ASN A 260 6.48 -5.69 8.68
C ASN A 260 8.01 -5.57 8.51
N PHE A 261 8.65 -4.88 9.46
CA PHE A 261 10.10 -4.65 9.46
C PHE A 261 10.93 -5.90 9.81
N SER A 262 12.21 -5.92 9.45
CA SER A 262 13.12 -7.01 9.82
C SER A 262 13.19 -7.21 11.33
N GLY A 263 12.99 -8.45 11.78
CA GLY A 263 12.85 -8.84 13.17
C GLY A 263 11.42 -8.82 13.70
N GLU A 264 10.45 -8.42 12.89
CA GLU A 264 9.00 -8.51 13.14
C GLU A 264 8.41 -9.54 12.19
N SER A 265 7.37 -10.25 12.60
CA SER A 265 6.72 -11.21 11.73
C SER A 265 5.80 -10.50 10.75
N ASN A 266 5.71 -10.96 9.51
CA ASN A 266 4.60 -10.54 8.63
C ASN A 266 3.33 -11.24 9.10
N THR A 267 2.34 -10.46 9.53
CA THR A 267 1.25 -10.91 10.37
C THR A 267 0.05 -11.35 9.54
N LEU A 268 -0.45 -12.57 9.79
CA LEU A 268 -1.69 -13.10 9.24
C LEU A 268 -2.78 -13.09 10.31
N TYR A 269 -3.82 -12.31 10.07
CA TYR A 269 -5.02 -12.23 10.89
C TYR A 269 -6.15 -13.04 10.21
N LEU A 270 -6.61 -14.11 10.84
CA LEU A 270 -7.80 -14.83 10.38
C LEU A 270 -9.07 -14.16 10.90
N ASN A 271 -10.07 -14.01 10.04
CA ASN A 271 -11.37 -13.48 10.40
C ASN A 271 -12.25 -14.57 11.01
N ASP A 272 -12.48 -14.45 12.31
CA ASP A 272 -13.31 -15.36 13.11
C ASP A 272 -14.81 -15.07 12.96
N GLY A 273 -15.18 -13.98 12.27
CA GLY A 273 -16.55 -13.55 11.99
C GLY A 273 -16.94 -12.27 12.73
N ASN A 274 -17.89 -11.53 12.15
CA ASN A 274 -18.38 -10.23 12.65
C ASN A 274 -17.25 -9.22 12.90
N GLY A 275 -16.27 -9.17 12.00
CA GLY A 275 -15.11 -8.28 12.08
C GLY A 275 -14.09 -8.64 13.16
N ALA A 276 -14.21 -9.76 13.88
CA ALA A 276 -13.21 -10.17 14.86
C ALA A 276 -12.09 -10.98 14.20
N PHE A 277 -10.84 -10.69 14.56
CA PHE A 277 -9.67 -11.35 14.00
C PHE A 277 -8.76 -11.96 15.07
N THR A 278 -8.07 -13.04 14.67
CA THR A 278 -7.02 -13.69 15.47
C THR A 278 -5.72 -13.77 14.66
N ASP A 279 -4.61 -13.36 15.27
CA ASP A 279 -3.26 -13.61 14.75
C ASP A 279 -2.97 -15.13 14.69
N LYS A 280 -2.70 -15.63 13.47
CA LYS A 280 -2.36 -17.03 13.20
C LYS A 280 -0.97 -17.22 12.64
N THR A 281 -0.16 -16.17 12.59
CA THR A 281 1.09 -16.06 11.85
C THR A 281 2.03 -17.25 12.05
N PHE A 282 2.35 -17.60 13.30
CA PHE A 282 3.23 -18.73 13.59
C PHE A 282 2.58 -20.09 13.32
N SER A 283 1.31 -20.25 13.70
CA SER A 283 0.58 -21.50 13.45
C SER A 283 0.33 -21.79 11.96
N ALA A 284 0.26 -20.73 11.15
CA ALA A 284 0.13 -20.79 9.70
C ALA A 284 1.47 -21.01 8.99
N GLY A 285 2.61 -20.96 9.71
CA GLY A 285 3.95 -21.15 9.12
C GLY A 285 4.58 -19.92 8.49
N LEU A 286 4.02 -18.72 8.72
CA LEU A 286 4.47 -17.45 8.11
C LEU A 286 5.41 -16.64 9.02
N GLY A 287 5.40 -16.90 10.33
CA GLY A 287 6.21 -16.14 11.30
C GLY A 287 7.72 -16.31 11.11
N GLN A 288 8.25 -17.52 11.26
CA GLN A 288 9.71 -17.73 11.17
C GLN A 288 10.34 -17.30 9.83
N PRO A 289 9.71 -17.55 8.65
CA PRO A 289 10.26 -17.12 7.38
C PRO A 289 10.33 -15.60 7.13
N SER A 290 9.54 -14.79 7.86
CA SER A 290 9.48 -13.34 7.67
C SER A 290 10.49 -12.56 8.52
N LEU A 291 10.99 -13.13 9.63
CA LEU A 291 11.85 -12.41 10.58
C LEU A 291 13.18 -11.87 10.00
N ASP A 292 13.76 -12.54 9.00
CA ASP A 292 15.08 -12.18 8.46
C ASP A 292 15.03 -11.23 7.26
N VAL A 293 13.84 -10.82 6.83
CA VAL A 293 13.61 -9.93 5.68
C VAL A 293 12.76 -8.73 6.09
N LEU A 294 12.73 -7.69 5.27
CA LEU A 294 11.86 -6.52 5.45
C LEU A 294 10.80 -6.59 4.35
N GLY A 295 9.56 -6.91 4.72
CA GLY A 295 8.45 -6.98 3.78
C GLY A 295 7.84 -5.61 3.53
N PHE A 296 7.57 -5.29 2.27
CA PHE A 296 7.07 -3.95 1.88
C PHE A 296 5.79 -4.02 1.05
N GLY A 297 5.69 -4.98 0.14
CA GLY A 297 4.50 -5.20 -0.68
C GLY A 297 4.07 -6.67 -0.63
N THR A 298 2.76 -6.90 -0.73
CA THR A 298 2.19 -8.25 -0.65
C THR A 298 0.92 -8.36 -1.48
N LYS A 299 0.62 -9.56 -1.98
CA LYS A 299 -0.67 -9.92 -2.56
C LYS A 299 -1.04 -11.38 -2.34
N PHE A 300 -2.32 -11.63 -2.09
CA PHE A 300 -2.93 -12.94 -2.19
C PHE A 300 -3.27 -13.23 -3.66
N LEU A 301 -2.81 -14.37 -4.17
CA LEU A 301 -2.92 -14.75 -5.57
C LEU A 301 -3.02 -16.29 -5.66
N ASP A 302 -3.80 -16.84 -6.57
CA ASP A 302 -3.76 -18.29 -6.86
C ASP A 302 -2.61 -18.57 -7.83
N ILE A 303 -1.41 -18.84 -7.31
CA ILE A 303 -0.17 -18.89 -8.10
C ILE A 303 -0.05 -20.23 -8.84
N ASP A 304 -0.55 -21.31 -8.25
CA ASP A 304 -0.53 -22.65 -8.84
C ASP A 304 -1.85 -23.08 -9.51
N LEU A 305 -2.83 -22.17 -9.55
CA LEU A 305 -4.13 -22.31 -10.23
C LEU A 305 -4.97 -23.46 -9.65
N ASP A 306 -4.88 -23.69 -8.34
CA ASP A 306 -5.58 -24.77 -7.65
C ASP A 306 -6.87 -24.33 -6.94
N GLY A 307 -7.19 -23.03 -7.07
CA GLY A 307 -8.36 -22.37 -6.53
C GLY A 307 -8.19 -21.83 -5.12
N TRP A 308 -7.02 -21.98 -4.49
CA TRP A 308 -6.72 -21.45 -3.15
C TRP A 308 -5.76 -20.27 -3.25
N LEU A 309 -6.01 -19.23 -2.45
CA LEU A 309 -5.11 -18.08 -2.42
C LEU A 309 -3.78 -18.44 -1.76
N ASP A 310 -2.71 -18.32 -2.53
CA ASP A 310 -1.32 -18.29 -2.12
C ASP A 310 -0.89 -16.86 -1.77
N LEU A 311 0.34 -16.69 -1.29
CA LEU A 311 0.85 -15.39 -0.86
C LEU A 311 2.18 -15.06 -1.55
N PHE A 312 2.26 -13.86 -2.14
CA PHE A 312 3.49 -13.30 -2.69
C PHE A 312 3.92 -12.07 -1.90
N VAL A 313 5.18 -12.04 -1.46
CA VAL A 313 5.76 -10.93 -0.69
C VAL A 313 7.01 -10.41 -1.37
N VAL A 314 7.08 -9.09 -1.59
CA VAL A 314 8.29 -8.40 -2.03
C VAL A 314 9.02 -7.77 -0.85
N ASN A 315 10.33 -7.97 -0.82
CA ASN A 315 11.17 -7.54 0.31
C ASN A 315 12.29 -6.59 -0.15
N GLY A 316 12.73 -5.74 0.77
CA GLY A 316 13.86 -4.85 0.57
C GLY A 316 14.10 -3.98 1.81
N HIS A 317 15.33 -3.90 2.29
CA HIS A 317 15.61 -3.08 3.47
C HIS A 317 15.45 -1.58 3.14
N VAL A 318 15.06 -0.73 4.09
CA VAL A 318 14.94 0.73 3.85
C VAL A 318 16.28 1.45 3.88
N ILE A 319 17.21 0.96 4.71
CA ILE A 319 18.58 1.47 4.82
C ILE A 319 19.45 0.92 3.68
N ASP A 320 19.89 1.78 2.77
CA ASP A 320 20.71 1.44 1.60
C ASP A 320 22.12 0.94 1.94
N ASN A 321 22.65 1.42 3.06
CA ASN A 321 23.96 1.08 3.63
C ASN A 321 23.87 0.15 4.86
N ILE A 322 22.79 -0.64 4.98
CA ILE A 322 22.50 -1.49 6.16
C ILE A 322 23.66 -2.39 6.58
N ALA A 323 24.46 -2.88 5.64
CA ALA A 323 25.60 -3.75 5.93
C ALA A 323 26.66 -3.10 6.85
N HIS A 324 26.69 -1.77 6.96
CA HIS A 324 27.56 -1.05 7.90
C HIS A 324 27.02 -1.03 9.34
N PHE A 325 25.70 -1.19 9.52
CA PHE A 325 25.03 -1.17 10.82
C PHE A 325 24.69 -2.57 11.32
N ASN A 326 24.31 -3.47 10.42
CA ASN A 326 24.01 -4.86 10.71
C ASN A 326 24.34 -5.75 9.50
N ASN A 327 25.34 -6.61 9.65
CA ASN A 327 25.81 -7.50 8.59
C ASN A 327 24.92 -8.73 8.34
N ALA A 328 23.88 -8.95 9.17
CA ALA A 328 22.87 -9.98 8.92
C ALA A 328 21.90 -9.60 7.80
N TYR A 329 21.74 -8.29 7.53
CA TYR A 329 20.79 -7.79 6.55
C TYR A 329 21.47 -7.25 5.29
N THR A 330 20.72 -7.28 4.20
CA THR A 330 21.11 -6.69 2.92
C THR A 330 20.03 -5.77 2.42
N HIS A 331 20.42 -4.73 1.68
CA HIS A 331 19.48 -3.76 1.12
C HIS A 331 18.54 -4.41 0.09
N ALA A 332 19.11 -5.04 -0.93
CA ALA A 332 18.36 -5.87 -1.87
C ALA A 332 18.10 -7.24 -1.27
N GLN A 333 16.83 -7.67 -1.22
CA GLN A 333 16.39 -8.92 -0.60
C GLN A 333 15.58 -9.78 -1.59
N ARG A 334 15.51 -11.08 -1.32
CA ARG A 334 14.73 -12.03 -2.13
C ARG A 334 13.23 -11.79 -1.91
N LYS A 335 12.41 -12.13 -2.91
CA LYS A 335 10.95 -12.19 -2.75
C LYS A 335 10.59 -13.55 -2.17
N GLN A 336 9.40 -13.66 -1.59
CA GLN A 336 8.89 -14.91 -1.03
C GLN A 336 7.58 -15.29 -1.71
N ILE A 337 7.44 -16.57 -2.05
CA ILE A 337 6.19 -17.17 -2.51
C ILE A 337 5.83 -18.24 -1.49
N PHE A 338 4.62 -18.20 -0.97
CA PHE A 338 4.10 -19.18 -0.04
C PHE A 338 2.86 -19.85 -0.63
N VAL A 339 2.90 -21.18 -0.76
CA VAL A 339 1.77 -21.96 -1.26
C VAL A 339 0.87 -22.36 -0.10
N ASN A 340 -0.43 -22.21 -0.27
CA ASN A 340 -1.45 -22.60 0.69
C ASN A 340 -1.62 -24.12 0.71
N ASN A 341 -1.54 -24.72 1.90
CA ASN A 341 -1.72 -26.17 2.08
C ASN A 341 -3.21 -26.58 2.20
N LYS A 342 -4.16 -25.68 1.93
CA LYS A 342 -5.63 -25.89 1.95
C LYS A 342 -6.19 -26.20 3.33
N ASN A 343 -5.49 -25.76 4.36
CA ASN A 343 -5.84 -25.98 5.76
C ASN A 343 -5.52 -24.75 6.64
N GLY A 344 -5.38 -23.57 6.03
CA GLY A 344 -5.00 -22.33 6.71
C GLY A 344 -3.51 -22.24 7.08
N THR A 345 -2.67 -23.12 6.53
CA THR A 345 -1.21 -23.05 6.67
C THR A 345 -0.54 -22.87 5.32
N PHE A 346 0.66 -22.30 5.34
CA PHE A 346 1.44 -21.98 4.18
C PHE A 346 2.81 -22.63 4.22
N ARG A 347 3.42 -22.80 3.04
CA ARG A 347 4.79 -23.25 2.90
C ARG A 347 5.53 -22.37 1.90
N GLU A 348 6.65 -21.79 2.32
CA GLU A 348 7.55 -21.06 1.40
C GLU A 348 8.07 -22.01 0.32
N ILE A 349 8.01 -21.59 -0.95
CA ILE A 349 8.65 -22.29 -2.05
C ILE A 349 10.16 -22.04 -1.96
N ASP A 350 10.96 -23.11 -2.06
CA ASP A 350 12.42 -22.98 -2.07
C ASP A 350 12.89 -22.06 -3.21
N LYS A 351 13.87 -21.21 -2.90
CA LYS A 351 14.43 -20.22 -3.83
C LYS A 351 14.85 -20.79 -5.19
N GLN A 352 15.21 -22.08 -5.27
CA GLN A 352 15.61 -22.69 -6.55
C GLN A 352 14.44 -22.89 -7.52
N PHE A 353 13.19 -22.79 -7.05
CA PHE A 353 11.97 -23.02 -7.84
C PHE A 353 11.18 -21.75 -8.14
N ILE A 354 11.59 -20.57 -7.65
CA ILE A 354 10.85 -19.31 -7.82
C ILE A 354 11.43 -18.41 -8.93
N GLY A 355 12.38 -18.92 -9.72
CA GLY A 355 12.92 -18.23 -10.90
C GLY A 355 13.48 -16.83 -10.57
N ALA A 356 13.03 -15.82 -11.32
CA ALA A 356 13.51 -14.44 -11.17
C ALA A 356 13.19 -13.83 -9.78
N ALA A 357 12.19 -14.35 -9.06
CA ALA A 357 11.86 -13.89 -7.71
C ALA A 357 12.98 -14.19 -6.68
N ALA A 358 13.85 -15.16 -6.99
CA ALA A 358 15.03 -15.47 -6.17
C ALA A 358 16.13 -14.40 -6.27
N ASN A 359 16.11 -13.57 -7.33
CA ASN A 359 17.09 -12.51 -7.51
C ASN A 359 16.81 -11.37 -6.52
N PRO A 360 17.76 -11.02 -5.65
CA PRO A 360 17.56 -9.94 -4.70
C PRO A 360 17.33 -8.61 -5.42
N SER A 361 16.31 -7.87 -4.98
CA SER A 361 16.11 -6.46 -5.36
C SER A 361 15.53 -5.70 -4.18
N VAL A 362 15.31 -4.40 -4.34
CA VAL A 362 14.55 -3.62 -3.35
C VAL A 362 13.10 -3.67 -3.79
N GLY A 363 12.32 -4.57 -3.18
CA GLY A 363 10.86 -4.61 -3.32
C GLY A 363 10.23 -3.48 -2.52
N ARG A 364 9.27 -2.81 -3.13
CA ARG A 364 8.40 -1.80 -2.53
C ARG A 364 6.98 -2.14 -2.93
#